data_AF-A0A955X9D5-F1
#
_entry.id   AF-A0A955X9D5-F1
#
_cell.length_a   1.000
_cell.length_b   1.000
_cell.length_c   1.000
_cell.angle_alpha   90.00
_cell.angle_beta   90.00
_cell.angle_gamma   90.00
#
_symmetry.space_group_name_H-M   'P 1'
#
loop_
_entity.id
_entity.type
_entity.pdbx_description
1 polymer ?
#
loop_
_entity_poly.entity_id
_entity_poly.type
_entity_poly.pdbx_seq_one_letter_code
_entity_poly.pdbx_strand_id
1 'polypeptide(L)'
;APAPASRSSAQGLEPARPAARPPVSAPEAPAPAARSSYEAELGSVRQRLAPLSGQTYHQLLRVTPGTAPAQVDRAYRFLARRVEDEGDDPGWRATLDLLREAHTVLRDPERAALYAQMVERSESSSAAARERQAFEAEPKVDRALKCMAEGRIGEATFLLTWAEKLDPTRLDVPVLMSVVDFLRAPRQQREQDARGLQTILAAELARQPNDWRLKLCQALVLAELGDERGAQALMLESPDLDHPMVRLVRSTLRA
;
A
#
# COMPACT_ATOMS: atom_id res chain seq x y z
N ALA A 1 -44.08 -50.14 -67.08
CA ALA A 1 -43.41 -51.11 -66.18
C ALA A 1 -42.64 -50.30 -65.14
N PRO A 2 -42.94 -50.41 -63.84
CA PRO A 2 -42.26 -49.64 -62.82
C PRO A 2 -40.96 -50.33 -62.37
N ALA A 3 -39.92 -49.53 -62.16
CA ALA A 3 -38.59 -49.95 -61.69
C ALA A 3 -38.57 -50.15 -60.16
N PRO A 4 -37.75 -51.06 -59.62
CA PRO A 4 -37.65 -51.29 -58.18
C PRO A 4 -36.75 -50.27 -57.50
N ALA A 5 -37.24 -49.75 -56.37
CA ALA A 5 -36.53 -48.85 -55.46
C ALA A 5 -35.42 -49.61 -54.70
N SER A 6 -34.18 -49.12 -54.81
CA SER A 6 -33.05 -49.57 -54.02
C SER A 6 -33.02 -48.80 -52.69
N ARG A 7 -33.22 -49.51 -51.57
CA ARG A 7 -33.01 -49.00 -50.22
C ARG A 7 -31.51 -49.10 -49.89
N SER A 8 -30.85 -47.96 -49.77
CA SER A 8 -29.48 -47.85 -49.27
C SER A 8 -29.51 -47.71 -47.75
N SER A 9 -29.01 -48.73 -47.05
CA SER A 9 -28.82 -48.75 -45.61
C SER A 9 -27.58 -47.93 -45.24
N ALA A 10 -27.78 -46.70 -44.76
CA ALA A 10 -26.73 -45.93 -44.10
C ALA A 10 -26.51 -46.49 -42.69
N GLN A 11 -25.42 -47.24 -42.52
CA GLN A 11 -24.89 -47.62 -41.22
C GLN A 11 -24.42 -46.36 -40.47
N GLY A 12 -25.04 -46.09 -39.33
CA GLY A 12 -24.67 -45.00 -38.43
C GLY A 12 -23.30 -45.26 -37.81
N LEU A 13 -22.37 -44.33 -38.04
CA LEU A 13 -21.15 -44.19 -37.26
C LEU A 13 -21.53 -43.54 -35.92
N GLU A 14 -21.49 -44.31 -34.83
CA GLU A 14 -21.55 -43.78 -33.47
C GLU A 14 -20.36 -42.82 -33.23
N PRO A 15 -20.59 -41.56 -32.81
CA PRO A 15 -19.52 -40.68 -32.42
C PRO A 15 -18.86 -41.19 -31.13
N ALA A 16 -17.55 -41.42 -31.20
CA ALA A 16 -16.72 -41.82 -30.08
C ALA A 16 -16.93 -40.88 -28.88
N ARG A 17 -17.39 -41.46 -27.76
CA ARG A 17 -17.64 -40.77 -26.49
C ARG A 17 -16.30 -40.15 -26.02
N PRO A 18 -16.19 -38.82 -25.89
CA PRO A 18 -14.96 -38.19 -25.44
C PRO A 18 -14.63 -38.68 -24.02
N ALA A 19 -13.39 -39.15 -23.84
CA ALA A 19 -12.89 -39.60 -22.55
C ALA A 19 -13.11 -38.51 -21.49
N ALA A 20 -13.73 -38.90 -20.37
CA ALA A 20 -14.01 -38.01 -19.27
C ALA A 20 -12.70 -37.34 -18.81
N ARG A 21 -12.63 -36.02 -18.93
CA ARG A 21 -11.49 -35.24 -18.40
C ARG A 21 -11.38 -35.53 -16.90
N PRO A 22 -10.16 -35.78 -16.38
CA PRO A 22 -9.97 -35.96 -14.95
C PRO A 22 -10.53 -34.73 -14.21
N PRO A 23 -11.14 -34.92 -13.02
CA PRO A 23 -11.68 -33.82 -12.24
C PRO A 23 -10.56 -32.81 -11.96
N VAL A 24 -10.78 -31.57 -12.41
CA VAL A 24 -9.91 -30.45 -12.06
C VAL A 24 -9.94 -30.35 -10.54
N SER A 25 -8.81 -30.64 -9.90
CA SER A 25 -8.68 -30.53 -8.45
C SER A 25 -9.07 -29.11 -8.05
N ALA A 26 -10.00 -29.00 -7.10
CA ALA A 26 -10.47 -27.70 -6.64
C ALA A 26 -9.27 -26.86 -6.19
N PRO A 27 -9.27 -25.54 -6.47
CA PRO A 27 -8.20 -24.66 -6.03
C PRO A 27 -8.06 -24.77 -4.51
N GLU A 28 -6.88 -25.21 -4.07
CA GLU A 28 -6.54 -25.39 -2.68
C GLU A 28 -6.69 -24.06 -1.95
N ALA A 29 -7.52 -24.01 -0.92
CA ALA A 29 -7.79 -22.79 -0.19
C ALA A 29 -6.48 -22.23 0.39
N PRO A 30 -6.24 -20.89 0.34
CA PRO A 30 -5.01 -20.30 0.82
C PRO A 30 -4.76 -20.66 2.28
N ALA A 31 -3.51 -20.99 2.61
CA ALA A 31 -3.11 -21.51 3.91
C ALA A 31 -3.53 -20.55 5.06
N PRO A 32 -4.18 -21.05 6.13
CA PRO A 32 -4.78 -20.23 7.18
C PRO A 32 -3.77 -19.37 7.99
N ALA A 33 -2.48 -19.73 7.99
CA ALA A 33 -1.45 -19.05 8.77
C ALA A 33 -1.16 -17.61 8.31
N ALA A 34 -1.15 -17.34 7.00
CA ALA A 34 -0.83 -16.00 6.48
C ALA A 34 -1.92 -14.96 6.82
N ARG A 35 -3.19 -15.36 6.74
CA ARG A 35 -4.34 -14.51 7.11
C ARG A 35 -4.31 -14.12 8.58
N SER A 36 -3.98 -15.07 9.45
CA SER A 36 -3.88 -14.84 10.89
C SER A 36 -2.82 -13.79 11.26
N SER A 37 -1.66 -13.80 10.58
CA SER A 37 -0.58 -12.84 10.87
C SER A 37 -0.94 -11.39 10.49
N TYR A 38 -1.56 -11.18 9.33
CA TYR A 38 -2.00 -9.86 8.86
C TYR A 38 -3.06 -9.25 9.79
N GLU A 39 -4.05 -10.05 10.20
CA GLU A 39 -5.13 -9.57 11.07
C GLU A 39 -4.60 -9.20 12.46
N ALA A 40 -3.67 -9.98 13.00
CA ALA A 40 -3.00 -9.68 14.27
C ALA A 40 -2.18 -8.38 14.19
N GLU A 41 -1.37 -8.22 13.13
CA GLU A 41 -0.61 -7.00 12.87
C GLU A 41 -1.53 -5.78 12.77
N LEU A 42 -2.54 -5.83 11.88
CA LEU A 42 -3.49 -4.75 11.67
C LEU A 42 -4.27 -4.42 12.95
N GLY A 43 -4.67 -5.44 13.72
CA GLY A 43 -5.36 -5.28 15.00
C GLY A 43 -4.50 -4.52 16.00
N SER A 44 -3.24 -4.91 16.15
CA SER A 44 -2.28 -4.24 17.03
C SER A 44 -2.01 -2.79 16.60
N VAL A 45 -1.72 -2.55 15.31
CA VAL A 45 -1.50 -1.20 14.76
C VAL A 45 -2.72 -0.32 14.98
N ARG A 46 -3.93 -0.83 14.70
CA ARG A 46 -5.19 -0.10 14.91
C ARG A 46 -5.39 0.24 16.38
N GLN A 47 -5.16 -0.70 17.30
CA GLN A 47 -5.32 -0.48 18.73
C GLN A 47 -4.44 0.66 19.24
N ARG A 48 -3.20 0.76 18.74
CA ARG A 48 -2.24 1.79 19.17
C ARG A 48 -2.43 3.14 18.48
N LEU A 49 -2.69 3.15 17.17
CA LEU A 49 -2.74 4.37 16.39
C LEU A 49 -4.13 5.02 16.33
N ALA A 50 -5.22 4.28 16.52
CA ALA A 50 -6.56 4.87 16.46
C ALA A 50 -6.78 6.04 17.45
N PRO A 51 -6.32 5.99 18.73
CA PRO A 51 -6.44 7.12 19.65
C PRO A 51 -5.60 8.35 19.25
N LEU A 52 -4.59 8.14 18.41
CA LEU A 52 -3.71 9.19 17.90
C LEU A 52 -4.22 9.80 16.58
N SER A 53 -5.18 9.14 15.94
CA SER A 53 -5.79 9.64 14.70
C SER A 53 -6.57 10.94 14.97
N GLY A 54 -6.22 11.98 14.22
CA GLY A 54 -6.79 13.33 14.37
C GLY A 54 -6.03 14.26 15.32
N GLN A 55 -5.00 13.77 16.03
CA GLN A 55 -4.11 14.64 16.80
C GLN A 55 -3.12 15.37 15.88
N THR A 56 -2.81 16.63 16.19
CA THR A 56 -1.75 17.38 15.51
C THR A 56 -0.36 16.90 15.94
N TYR A 57 0.69 17.19 15.17
CA TYR A 57 2.06 16.84 15.56
C TYR A 57 2.48 17.45 16.91
N HIS A 58 1.96 18.64 17.24
CA HIS A 58 2.16 19.27 18.54
C HIS A 58 1.56 18.43 19.67
N GLN A 59 0.32 17.94 19.48
CA GLN A 59 -0.37 17.09 20.45
C GLN A 59 0.32 15.73 20.60
N LEU A 60 0.76 15.11 19.49
CA LEU A 60 1.48 13.84 19.51
C LEU A 60 2.77 13.92 20.33
N LEU A 61 3.55 15.00 20.18
CA LEU A 61 4.77 15.21 20.96
C LEU A 61 4.54 15.90 22.32
N ARG A 62 3.28 16.27 22.64
CA ARG A 62 2.91 16.97 23.88
C ARG A 62 3.67 18.28 24.08
N VAL A 63 3.80 19.06 23.01
CA VAL A 63 4.44 20.38 22.99
C VAL A 63 3.47 21.46 22.53
N THR A 64 3.70 22.71 22.88
CA THR A 64 2.90 23.83 22.38
C THR A 64 3.41 24.32 21.03
N PRO A 65 2.57 24.93 20.17
CA PRO A 65 3.06 25.67 19.01
C PRO A 65 4.14 26.69 19.43
N GLY A 66 5.19 26.84 18.62
CA GLY A 66 6.32 27.74 18.91
C GLY A 66 7.35 27.19 19.91
N THR A 67 7.23 25.94 20.37
CA THR A 67 8.24 25.29 21.21
C THR A 67 9.60 25.26 20.51
N ALA A 68 10.67 25.58 21.24
CA ALA A 68 12.02 25.60 20.67
C ALA A 68 12.48 24.19 20.20
N PRO A 69 13.27 24.05 19.11
CA PRO A 69 13.69 22.75 18.59
C PRO A 69 14.35 21.83 19.63
N ALA A 70 15.17 22.38 20.53
CA ALA A 70 15.81 21.61 21.61
C ALA A 70 14.81 21.05 22.65
N GLN A 71 13.63 21.64 22.79
CA GLN A 71 12.54 21.10 23.62
C GLN A 71 11.76 20.03 22.85
N VAL A 72 11.54 20.21 21.54
CA VAL A 72 10.96 19.19 20.65
C VAL A 72 11.82 17.91 20.67
N ASP A 73 13.14 18.05 20.56
CA ASP A 73 14.10 16.93 20.65
C ASP A 73 14.05 16.19 22.00
N ARG A 74 13.83 16.93 23.10
CA ARG A 74 13.69 16.34 24.44
C ARG A 74 12.37 15.59 24.58
N ALA A 75 11.27 16.17 24.12
CA ALA A 75 9.95 15.56 24.14
C ALA A 75 9.92 14.27 23.30
N TYR A 76 10.45 14.32 22.07
CA TYR A 76 10.55 13.14 21.21
C TYR A 76 11.36 12.02 21.86
N ARG A 77 12.58 12.30 22.35
CA ARG A 77 13.42 11.26 22.99
C ARG A 77 12.76 10.64 24.21
N PHE A 78 12.07 11.44 25.03
CA PHE A 78 11.35 10.93 26.19
C PHE A 78 10.21 9.99 25.79
N LEU A 79 9.39 10.38 24.80
CA LEU A 79 8.27 9.56 24.32
C LEU A 79 8.75 8.32 23.55
N ALA A 80 9.76 8.46 22.71
CA ALA A 80 10.36 7.37 21.94
C ALA A 80 10.90 6.28 22.86
N ARG A 81 11.70 6.65 23.87
CA ARG A 81 12.23 5.70 24.86
C ARG A 81 11.13 4.93 25.58
N ARG A 82 10.04 5.63 25.96
CA ARG A 82 8.90 4.98 26.60
C ARG A 82 8.23 3.96 25.68
N VAL A 83 8.13 4.24 24.38
CA VAL A 83 7.58 3.28 23.41
C VAL A 83 8.54 2.11 23.18
N GLU A 84 9.85 2.35 23.14
CA GLU A 84 10.88 1.32 23.01
C GLU A 84 10.90 0.37 24.21
N ASP A 85 10.66 0.87 25.43
CA ASP A 85 10.59 0.06 26.65
C ASP A 85 9.39 -0.91 26.67
N GLU A 86 8.39 -0.73 25.81
CA GLU A 86 7.17 -1.57 25.75
C GLU A 86 7.30 -2.80 24.83
N GLY A 87 8.39 -2.91 24.05
CA GLY A 87 8.73 -4.08 23.23
C GLY A 87 8.56 -3.90 21.71
N ASP A 88 8.73 -5.01 20.97
CA ASP A 88 8.80 -5.04 19.49
C ASP A 88 7.48 -5.51 18.84
N ASP A 89 6.35 -4.98 19.33
CA ASP A 89 5.04 -5.22 18.73
C ASP A 89 4.80 -4.26 17.53
N PRO A 90 4.13 -4.70 16.44
CA PRO A 90 3.86 -3.86 15.28
C PRO A 90 3.20 -2.52 15.61
N GLY A 91 2.30 -2.47 16.59
CA GLY A 91 1.64 -1.25 17.01
C GLY A 91 2.57 -0.27 17.73
N TRP A 92 3.51 -0.76 18.53
CA TRP A 92 4.53 0.09 19.18
C TRP A 92 5.54 0.64 18.18
N ARG A 93 6.08 -0.20 17.29
CA ARG A 93 6.89 0.26 16.16
C ARG A 93 6.15 1.33 15.35
N ALA A 94 4.88 1.08 15.05
CA ALA A 94 4.10 2.01 14.27
C ALA A 94 3.86 3.35 14.99
N THR A 95 3.77 3.33 16.33
CA THR A 95 3.70 4.52 17.17
C THR A 95 5.02 5.28 17.17
N LEU A 96 6.16 4.59 17.30
CA LEU A 96 7.49 5.20 17.25
C LEU A 96 7.75 5.91 15.92
N ASP A 97 7.37 5.28 14.81
CA ASP A 97 7.49 5.88 13.48
C ASP A 97 6.59 7.12 13.33
N LEU A 98 5.40 7.14 13.95
CA LEU A 98 4.53 8.33 13.96
C LEU A 98 5.13 9.47 14.80
N LEU A 99 5.74 9.16 15.94
CA LEU A 99 6.46 10.15 16.75
C LEU A 99 7.68 10.71 16.00
N ARG A 100 8.40 9.87 15.26
CA ARG A 100 9.54 10.30 14.43
C ARG A 100 9.09 11.22 13.29
N GLU A 101 7.94 10.93 12.69
CA GLU A 101 7.33 11.78 11.68
C GLU A 101 7.00 13.17 12.24
N ALA A 102 6.27 13.24 13.37
CA ALA A 102 5.95 14.49 14.06
C ALA A 102 7.23 15.27 14.45
N HIS A 103 8.23 14.56 14.96
CA HIS A 103 9.54 15.13 15.31
C HIS A 103 10.26 15.72 14.11
N THR A 104 10.24 15.03 12.96
CA THR A 104 10.88 15.52 11.73
C THR A 104 10.27 16.83 11.25
N VAL A 105 8.94 16.97 11.34
CA VAL A 105 8.25 18.22 10.97
C VAL A 105 8.53 19.35 11.97
N LEU A 106 8.48 19.05 13.27
CA LEU A 106 8.59 20.08 14.31
C LEU A 106 10.04 20.49 14.67
N ARG A 107 11.04 19.68 14.28
CA ARG A 107 12.45 19.98 14.52
C ARG A 107 13.01 21.02 13.54
N ASP A 108 12.51 21.01 12.31
CA ASP A 108 12.88 21.99 11.28
C ASP A 108 12.13 23.30 11.54
N PRO A 109 12.82 24.43 11.82
CA PRO A 109 12.16 25.69 12.16
C PRO A 109 11.20 26.22 11.09
N GLU A 110 11.54 26.08 9.81
CA GLU A 110 10.73 26.59 8.71
C GLU A 110 9.47 25.73 8.54
N ARG A 111 9.63 24.40 8.57
CA ARG A 111 8.49 23.47 8.50
C ARG A 111 7.59 23.57 9.73
N ALA A 112 8.17 23.74 10.91
CA ALA A 112 7.44 23.90 12.16
C ALA A 112 6.60 25.18 12.14
N ALA A 113 7.15 26.30 11.66
CA ALA A 113 6.43 27.56 11.52
C ALA A 113 5.27 27.45 10.52
N LEU A 114 5.51 26.84 9.35
CA LEU A 114 4.47 26.59 8.36
C LEU A 114 3.34 25.72 8.94
N TYR A 115 3.70 24.62 9.60
CA TYR A 115 2.73 23.70 10.18
C TYR A 115 1.93 24.36 11.33
N ALA A 116 2.58 25.18 12.16
CA ALA A 116 1.89 25.96 13.20
C ALA A 116 0.83 26.91 12.60
N GLN A 117 1.17 27.62 11.50
CA GLN A 117 0.21 28.46 10.79
C GLN A 117 -0.95 27.65 10.17
N MET A 118 -0.69 26.45 9.65
CA MET A 118 -1.74 25.56 9.16
C MET A 118 -2.68 25.12 10.29
N VAL A 119 -2.13 24.80 11.46
CA VAL A 119 -2.93 24.45 12.65
C VAL A 119 -3.82 25.62 13.07
N GLU A 120 -3.27 26.83 13.22
CA GLU A 120 -4.04 28.03 13.59
C GLU A 120 -5.15 28.35 12.58
N ARG A 121 -4.84 28.35 11.27
CA ARG A 121 -5.84 28.60 10.21
C ARG A 121 -6.91 27.51 10.18
N SER A 122 -6.57 26.26 10.49
CA SER A 122 -7.52 25.14 10.47
C SER A 122 -8.62 25.25 11.53
N GLU A 123 -8.39 26.00 12.61
CA GLU A 123 -9.39 26.23 13.65
C GLU A 123 -10.51 27.19 13.18
N SER A 124 -10.20 28.06 12.21
CA SER A 124 -11.12 29.08 11.72
C SER A 124 -11.66 28.81 10.31
N SER A 125 -11.11 27.85 9.56
CA SER A 125 -11.50 27.57 8.18
C SER A 125 -11.45 26.09 7.84
N SER A 126 -12.55 25.57 7.29
CA SER A 126 -12.64 24.19 6.79
C SER A 126 -11.71 23.95 5.58
N ALA A 127 -11.46 24.97 4.76
CA ALA A 127 -10.50 24.88 3.66
C ALA A 127 -9.07 24.74 4.18
N ALA A 128 -8.70 25.52 5.22
CA ALA A 128 -7.40 25.42 5.86
C ALA A 128 -7.24 24.09 6.62
N ALA A 129 -8.32 23.55 7.20
CA ALA A 129 -8.32 22.22 7.78
C ALA A 129 -8.00 21.14 6.75
N ARG A 130 -8.59 21.23 5.53
CA ARG A 130 -8.26 20.32 4.42
C ARG A 130 -6.80 20.46 3.98
N GLU A 131 -6.28 21.69 3.89
CA GLU A 131 -4.87 21.94 3.56
C GLU A 131 -3.93 21.25 4.57
N ARG A 132 -4.20 21.39 5.86
CA ARG A 132 -3.45 20.71 6.93
C ARG A 132 -3.57 19.19 6.82
N GLN A 133 -4.77 18.67 6.60
CA GLN A 133 -5.00 17.24 6.49
C GLN A 133 -4.29 16.64 5.28
N ALA A 134 -4.29 17.33 4.13
CA ALA A 134 -3.53 16.91 2.95
C ALA A 134 -2.02 16.87 3.22
N PHE A 135 -1.50 17.87 3.94
CA PHE A 135 -0.10 17.88 4.39
C PHE A 135 0.24 16.69 5.31
N GLU A 136 -0.65 16.34 6.23
CA GLU A 136 -0.47 15.20 7.16
C GLU A 136 -0.69 13.82 6.48
N ALA A 137 -1.45 13.77 5.38
CA ALA A 137 -1.71 12.55 4.62
C ALA A 137 -0.49 12.09 3.82
N GLU A 138 0.28 13.03 3.27
CA GLU A 138 1.46 12.73 2.43
C GLU A 138 2.47 11.77 3.09
N PRO A 139 2.98 12.04 4.31
CA PRO A 139 3.93 11.12 4.95
C PRO A 139 3.31 9.77 5.31
N LYS A 140 1.97 9.67 5.45
CA LYS A 140 1.29 8.38 5.67
C LYS A 140 1.36 7.51 4.43
N VAL A 141 1.18 8.10 3.25
CA VAL A 141 1.30 7.40 1.96
C VAL A 141 2.74 6.95 1.73
N ASP A 142 3.72 7.83 1.93
CA ASP A 142 5.14 7.49 1.78
C ASP A 142 5.55 6.34 2.72
N ARG A 143 5.08 6.39 3.97
CA ARG A 143 5.35 5.35 4.95
C ARG A 143 4.61 4.05 4.61
N ALA A 144 3.38 4.11 4.11
CA ALA A 144 2.66 2.92 3.66
C ALA A 144 3.44 2.19 2.55
N LEU A 145 4.06 2.93 1.63
CA LEU A 145 4.94 2.37 0.60
C LEU A 145 6.13 1.62 1.18
N LYS A 146 6.77 2.16 2.22
CA LYS A 146 7.86 1.49 2.94
C LYS A 146 7.37 0.23 3.65
N CYS A 147 6.22 0.31 4.32
CA CYS A 147 5.59 -0.83 4.99
C CYS A 147 5.25 -1.97 4.01
N MET A 148 4.74 -1.64 2.81
CA MET A 148 4.49 -2.61 1.74
C MET A 148 5.76 -3.34 1.33
N ALA A 149 6.84 -2.61 1.09
CA ALA A 149 8.13 -3.19 0.70
C ALA A 149 8.73 -4.14 1.75
N GLU A 150 8.47 -3.87 3.02
CA GLU A 150 8.99 -4.62 4.16
C GLU A 150 8.05 -5.75 4.61
N GLY A 151 6.94 -5.98 3.89
CA GLY A 151 5.96 -7.00 4.23
C GLY A 151 5.08 -6.65 5.44
N ARG A 152 5.11 -5.40 5.91
CA ARG A 152 4.28 -4.86 7.01
C ARG A 152 2.90 -4.46 6.49
N ILE A 153 2.17 -5.42 5.96
CA ILE A 153 0.96 -5.15 5.18
C ILE A 153 -0.19 -4.63 6.07
N GLY A 154 -0.30 -5.11 7.31
CA GLY A 154 -1.29 -4.58 8.25
C GLY A 154 -1.08 -3.09 8.54
N GLU A 155 0.17 -2.69 8.74
CA GLU A 155 0.54 -1.29 8.94
C GLU A 155 0.27 -0.42 7.69
N ALA A 156 0.64 -0.90 6.50
CA ALA A 156 0.37 -0.21 5.24
C ALA A 156 -1.12 0.05 5.02
N THR A 157 -1.97 -0.98 5.21
CA THR A 157 -3.43 -0.85 5.12
C THR A 157 -3.97 0.24 6.04
N PHE A 158 -3.53 0.24 7.30
CA PHE A 158 -3.99 1.23 8.27
C PHE A 158 -3.59 2.65 7.88
N LEU A 159 -2.34 2.84 7.43
CA LEU A 159 -1.82 4.15 7.01
C LEU A 159 -2.55 4.69 5.78
N LEU A 160 -2.82 3.86 4.78
CA LEU A 160 -3.60 4.26 3.60
C LEU A 160 -5.05 4.61 3.97
N THR A 161 -5.68 3.81 4.84
CA THR A 161 -7.03 4.13 5.37
C THR A 161 -7.03 5.46 6.14
N TRP A 162 -5.95 5.75 6.87
CA TRP A 162 -5.82 7.03 7.57
C TRP A 162 -5.59 8.18 6.59
N ALA A 163 -4.73 8.01 5.58
CA ALA A 163 -4.51 9.00 4.53
C ALA A 163 -5.81 9.35 3.79
N GLU A 164 -6.63 8.35 3.44
CA GLU A 164 -7.95 8.55 2.83
C GLU A 164 -8.91 9.36 3.72
N LYS A 165 -8.89 9.13 5.04
CA LYS A 165 -9.71 9.90 5.99
C LYS A 165 -9.25 11.35 6.12
N LEU A 166 -7.95 11.60 6.01
CA LEU A 166 -7.39 12.95 6.05
C LEU A 166 -7.70 13.69 4.76
N ASP A 167 -7.43 13.06 3.62
CA ASP A 167 -7.67 13.64 2.30
C ASP A 167 -8.39 12.64 1.38
N PRO A 168 -9.73 12.66 1.36
CA PRO A 168 -10.53 11.80 0.50
C PRO A 168 -10.40 12.11 -1.00
N THR A 169 -9.73 13.22 -1.36
CA THR A 169 -9.57 13.62 -2.77
C THR A 169 -8.36 12.98 -3.45
N ARG A 170 -7.54 12.26 -2.68
CA ARG A 170 -6.36 11.54 -3.16
C ARG A 170 -6.74 10.36 -4.05
N LEU A 171 -6.40 10.49 -5.34
CA LEU A 171 -6.65 9.46 -6.35
C LEU A 171 -5.65 8.30 -6.28
N ASP A 172 -4.47 8.50 -5.70
CA ASP A 172 -3.44 7.49 -5.54
C ASP A 172 -3.81 6.43 -4.48
N VAL A 173 -4.51 6.81 -3.41
CA VAL A 173 -4.80 5.91 -2.29
C VAL A 173 -5.59 4.65 -2.70
N PRO A 174 -6.70 4.72 -3.48
CA PRO A 174 -7.41 3.52 -3.95
C PRO A 174 -6.52 2.59 -4.80
N VAL A 175 -5.62 3.15 -5.60
CA VAL A 175 -4.67 2.38 -6.41
C VAL A 175 -3.65 1.68 -5.51
N LEU A 176 -3.11 2.38 -4.52
CA LEU A 176 -2.18 1.80 -3.54
C LEU A 176 -2.85 0.72 -2.67
N MET A 177 -4.13 0.87 -2.34
CA MET A 177 -4.91 -0.18 -1.67
C MET A 177 -5.03 -1.45 -2.56
N SER A 178 -5.16 -1.28 -3.88
CA SER A 178 -5.14 -2.40 -4.82
C SER A 178 -3.76 -3.07 -4.89
N VAL A 179 -2.67 -2.31 -4.75
CA VAL A 179 -1.31 -2.85 -4.62
C VAL A 179 -1.14 -3.64 -3.32
N VAL A 180 -1.71 -3.16 -2.21
CA VAL A 180 -1.74 -3.91 -0.94
C VAL A 180 -2.44 -5.26 -1.13
N ASP A 181 -3.61 -5.29 -1.76
CA ASP A 181 -4.34 -6.54 -1.99
C ASP A 181 -3.57 -7.49 -2.92
N PHE A 182 -2.93 -6.97 -3.97
CA PHE A 182 -2.00 -7.73 -4.81
C PHE A 182 -0.84 -8.34 -4.01
N LEU A 183 -0.21 -7.57 -3.11
CA LEU A 183 0.86 -8.07 -2.24
C LEU A 183 0.37 -9.12 -1.22
N ARG A 184 -0.90 -9.10 -0.84
CA ARG A 184 -1.51 -10.12 0.04
C ARG A 184 -1.89 -11.39 -0.69
N ALA A 185 -2.13 -11.32 -2.00
CA ALA A 185 -2.53 -12.45 -2.79
C ALA A 185 -1.42 -13.54 -2.81
N PRO A 186 -1.81 -14.84 -2.82
CA PRO A 186 -0.87 -15.93 -3.04
C PRO A 186 -0.10 -15.74 -4.36
N ARG A 187 1.18 -16.14 -4.40
CA ARG A 187 2.04 -15.90 -5.58
C ARG A 187 1.46 -16.47 -6.88
N GLN A 188 0.75 -17.60 -6.82
CA GLN A 188 0.09 -18.17 -8.01
C GLN A 188 -1.01 -17.29 -8.59
N GLN A 189 -1.63 -16.44 -7.77
CA GLN A 189 -2.70 -15.51 -8.18
C GLN A 189 -2.14 -14.16 -8.64
N ARG A 190 -0.95 -13.78 -8.14
CA ARG A 190 -0.35 -12.48 -8.43
C ARG A 190 -0.14 -12.22 -9.91
N GLU A 191 0.24 -13.20 -10.72
CA GLU A 191 0.41 -12.98 -12.16
C GLU A 191 -0.89 -12.51 -12.85
N GLN A 192 -2.03 -13.09 -12.46
CA GLN A 192 -3.34 -12.69 -12.98
C GLN A 192 -3.72 -11.29 -12.49
N ASP A 193 -3.57 -11.04 -11.18
CA ASP A 193 -3.89 -9.75 -10.57
C ASP A 193 -2.98 -8.63 -11.10
N ALA A 194 -1.71 -8.94 -11.40
CA ALA A 194 -0.73 -8.02 -11.95
C ALA A 194 -1.18 -7.42 -13.29
N ARG A 195 -1.81 -8.21 -14.18
CA ARG A 195 -2.31 -7.68 -15.47
C ARG A 195 -3.45 -6.67 -15.28
N GLY A 196 -4.36 -6.96 -14.36
CA GLY A 196 -5.44 -6.03 -13.99
C GLY A 196 -4.89 -4.76 -13.37
N LEU A 197 -3.98 -4.91 -12.40
CA LEU A 197 -3.37 -3.80 -11.69
C LEU A 197 -2.46 -2.94 -12.59
N GLN A 198 -1.76 -3.54 -13.55
CA GLN A 198 -0.98 -2.83 -14.58
C GLN A 198 -1.85 -1.83 -15.35
N THR A 199 -3.08 -2.23 -15.70
CA THR A 199 -4.01 -1.36 -16.44
C THR A 199 -4.44 -0.16 -15.59
N ILE A 200 -4.71 -0.39 -14.31
CA ILE A 200 -5.10 0.65 -13.34
C ILE A 200 -3.94 1.63 -13.12
N LEU A 201 -2.73 1.12 -12.86
CA LEU A 201 -1.53 1.92 -12.63
C LEU A 201 -1.14 2.73 -13.86
N ALA A 202 -1.23 2.15 -15.07
CA ALA A 202 -0.96 2.88 -16.31
C ALA A 202 -1.94 4.03 -16.53
N ALA A 203 -3.23 3.83 -16.25
CA ALA A 203 -4.24 4.88 -16.34
C ALA A 203 -3.99 6.02 -15.33
N GLU A 204 -3.57 5.68 -14.10
CA GLU A 204 -3.28 6.68 -13.08
C GLU A 204 -1.95 7.42 -13.34
N LEU A 205 -0.92 6.73 -13.82
CA LEU A 205 0.33 7.35 -14.27
C LEU A 205 0.12 8.28 -15.46
N ALA A 206 -0.83 8.00 -16.35
CA ALA A 206 -1.18 8.93 -17.42
C ALA A 206 -1.77 10.25 -16.88
N ARG A 207 -2.45 10.21 -15.72
CA ARG A 207 -2.95 11.41 -15.02
C ARG A 207 -1.86 12.09 -14.21
N GLN A 208 -0.96 11.30 -13.61
CA GLN A 208 0.08 11.76 -12.69
C GLN A 208 1.47 11.24 -13.13
N PRO A 209 2.00 11.71 -14.26
CA PRO A 209 3.21 11.14 -14.87
C PRO A 209 4.48 11.35 -14.06
N ASN A 210 4.45 12.21 -13.04
CA ASN A 210 5.59 12.50 -12.17
C ASN A 210 5.48 11.86 -10.78
N ASP A 211 4.41 11.10 -10.48
CA ASP A 211 4.30 10.44 -9.18
C ASP A 211 5.23 9.22 -9.13
N TRP A 212 6.35 9.38 -8.43
CA TRP A 212 7.36 8.32 -8.29
C TRP A 212 6.85 7.10 -7.52
N ARG A 213 5.85 7.24 -6.66
CA ARG A 213 5.28 6.13 -5.87
C ARG A 213 4.51 5.20 -6.79
N LEU A 214 3.67 5.76 -7.67
CA LEU A 214 2.96 5.02 -8.69
C LEU A 214 3.94 4.35 -9.66
N LYS A 215 5.04 5.01 -10.03
CA LYS A 215 6.10 4.41 -10.85
C LYS A 215 6.75 3.20 -10.18
N LEU A 216 7.04 3.27 -8.88
CA LEU A 216 7.59 2.12 -8.15
C LEU A 216 6.60 0.96 -8.03
N CYS A 217 5.31 1.25 -7.81
CA CYS A 217 4.26 0.23 -7.83
C CYS A 217 4.12 -0.41 -9.22
N GLN A 218 4.19 0.39 -10.29
CA GLN A 218 4.18 -0.09 -11.66
C GLN A 218 5.43 -0.94 -11.97
N ALA A 219 6.61 -0.53 -11.51
CA ALA A 219 7.84 -1.30 -11.66
C ALA A 219 7.75 -2.66 -10.97
N LEU A 220 7.13 -2.72 -9.78
CA LEU A 220 6.89 -3.98 -9.07
C LEU A 220 5.96 -4.91 -9.85
N VAL A 221 4.87 -4.38 -10.40
CA VAL A 221 3.92 -5.15 -11.21
C VAL A 221 4.58 -5.66 -12.49
N LEU A 222 5.38 -4.84 -13.17
CA LEU A 222 6.14 -5.26 -14.36
C LEU A 222 7.16 -6.35 -14.04
N ALA A 223 7.84 -6.24 -12.89
CA ALA A 223 8.77 -7.28 -12.43
C ALA A 223 8.06 -8.62 -12.19
N GLU A 224 6.86 -8.62 -11.58
CA GLU A 224 6.07 -9.85 -11.40
C GLU A 224 5.63 -10.46 -12.74
N LEU A 225 5.44 -9.64 -13.78
CA LEU A 225 5.12 -10.07 -15.15
C LEU A 225 6.36 -10.45 -15.99
N GLY A 226 7.57 -10.37 -15.43
CA GLY A 226 8.82 -10.67 -16.13
C GLY A 226 9.29 -9.60 -17.12
N ASP A 227 8.74 -8.38 -17.09
CA ASP A 227 9.22 -7.25 -17.89
C ASP A 227 10.35 -6.51 -17.15
N GLU A 228 11.56 -7.07 -17.23
CA GLU A 228 12.73 -6.53 -16.54
C GLU A 228 13.10 -5.12 -17.01
N ARG A 229 12.99 -4.85 -18.33
CA ARG A 229 13.41 -3.57 -18.91
C ARG A 229 12.45 -2.46 -18.50
N GLY A 230 11.14 -2.71 -18.56
CA GLY A 230 10.13 -1.76 -18.11
C GLY A 230 10.26 -1.47 -16.62
N ALA A 231 10.45 -2.51 -15.79
CA ALA A 231 10.65 -2.35 -14.35
C ALA A 231 11.89 -1.50 -14.02
N GLN A 232 13.05 -1.80 -14.65
CA GLN A 232 14.29 -1.06 -14.42
C GLN A 232 14.19 0.41 -14.85
N ALA A 233 13.55 0.71 -15.99
CA ALA A 233 13.37 2.07 -16.47
C ALA A 233 12.62 2.93 -15.44
N LEU A 234 11.49 2.43 -14.92
CA LEU A 234 10.69 3.14 -13.94
C LEU A 234 11.38 3.29 -12.57
N MET A 235 12.17 2.30 -12.15
CA MET A 235 12.95 2.42 -10.91
C MET A 235 13.98 3.54 -10.95
N LEU A 236 14.62 3.76 -12.11
CA LEU A 236 15.64 4.80 -12.28
C LEU A 236 15.05 6.22 -12.20
N GLU A 237 13.74 6.36 -12.34
CA GLU A 237 13.02 7.63 -12.18
C GLU A 237 12.65 7.92 -10.71
N SER A 238 12.94 7.01 -9.77
CA SER A 238 12.70 7.24 -8.35
C SER A 238 13.71 8.24 -7.78
N PRO A 239 13.28 9.19 -6.94
CA PRO A 239 14.19 10.13 -6.27
C PRO A 239 15.10 9.47 -5.22
N ASP A 240 14.76 8.26 -4.77
CA ASP A 240 15.50 7.51 -3.76
C ASP A 240 15.72 6.06 -4.24
N LEU A 241 16.89 5.79 -4.82
CA LEU A 241 17.27 4.45 -5.29
C LEU A 241 17.53 3.45 -4.16
N ASP A 242 17.61 3.93 -2.92
CA ASP A 242 17.75 3.11 -1.70
C ASP A 242 16.39 2.83 -1.04
N HIS A 243 15.30 3.40 -1.60
CA HIS A 243 13.95 3.20 -1.08
C HIS A 243 13.62 1.70 -0.98
N PRO A 244 13.00 1.22 0.12
CA PRO A 244 12.65 -0.19 0.31
C PRO A 244 11.92 -0.82 -0.88
N MET A 245 11.00 -0.10 -1.53
CA MET A 245 10.30 -0.60 -2.72
C MET A 245 11.26 -0.91 -3.88
N VAL A 246 12.31 -0.11 -4.11
CA VAL A 246 13.31 -0.38 -5.16
C VAL A 246 14.02 -1.72 -4.88
N ARG A 247 14.32 -2.00 -3.61
CA ARG A 247 14.90 -3.28 -3.19
C ARG A 247 13.92 -4.44 -3.40
N LEU A 248 12.63 -4.24 -3.10
CA LEU A 248 11.59 -5.23 -3.37
C LEU A 248 11.52 -5.55 -4.87
N VAL A 249 11.45 -4.55 -5.76
CA VAL A 249 11.42 -4.76 -7.21
C VAL A 249 12.66 -5.55 -7.68
N ARG A 250 13.86 -5.18 -7.21
CA ARG A 250 15.10 -5.93 -7.53
C ARG A 250 15.05 -7.38 -7.06
N SER A 251 14.43 -7.64 -5.91
CA SER A 251 14.30 -9.00 -5.39
C SER A 251 13.32 -9.82 -6.22
N THR A 252 12.21 -9.23 -6.66
CA THR A 252 11.22 -9.88 -7.55
C THR A 252 11.83 -10.24 -8.89
N LEU A 253 12.60 -9.34 -9.50
CA LEU A 253 13.28 -9.60 -10.78
C LEU A 253 14.28 -10.76 -10.73
N ARG A 254 14.77 -11.15 -9.55
CA ARG A 254 15.75 -12.24 -9.38
C ARG A 254 15.11 -13.60 -9.11
N ALA A 255 13.80 -13.65 -8.86
CA ALA A 255 13.12 -14.79 -8.24
C ALA A 255 12.25 -15.57 -9.23
#